data_AF-A0A1Z4KUK9-F1
#
_entry.id   AF-A0A1Z4KUK9-F1
#
_cell.length_a   1.000
_cell.length_b   1.000
_cell.length_c   1.000
_cell.angle_alpha   90.00
_cell.angle_beta   90.00
_cell.angle_gamma   90.00
#
_symmetry.space_group_name_H-M   'P 1'
#
loop_
_entity.id
_entity.type
_entity.pdbx_description
1 polymer ?
#
loop_
_entity_poly.entity_id
_entity_poly.type
_entity_poly.pdbx_seq_one_letter_code
_entity_poly.pdbx_strand_id
1 'polypeptide(L)'
;MGIHKPEIAAAQNYFAVKTREAELAPQSQELLSQLLETIEQQNKVIEAQGQAIAQLQAQVQTLLPPSSDFIPPGWDAEVWRSLPPQDQRHFRFLYRRRRFRPSQQGQAEPVALPAISTEQMKQNQRSEVAQLVGEVSPEEKQRLQAAKLQALREFWSQAPEEDQENMPF
;
A
#
# COMPACT_ATOMS: atom_id res chain seq x y z
N MET A 1 26.59 48.09 -71.55
CA MET A 1 25.78 48.55 -70.41
C MET A 1 24.52 47.70 -70.34
N GLY A 2 24.33 46.87 -69.32
CA GLY A 2 23.08 46.07 -69.23
C GLY A 2 22.95 45.05 -68.10
N ILE A 3 23.84 45.01 -67.10
CA ILE A 3 23.87 43.92 -66.11
C ILE A 3 23.12 44.25 -64.80
N HIS A 4 22.84 45.53 -64.51
CA HIS A 4 22.33 45.93 -63.18
C HIS A 4 20.82 45.79 -62.96
N LYS A 5 20.00 45.65 -64.01
CA LYS A 5 18.53 45.57 -63.87
C LYS A 5 18.01 44.36 -63.08
N PRO A 6 18.49 43.11 -63.32
CA PRO A 6 18.02 41.95 -62.56
C PRO A 6 18.46 41.97 -61.10
N GLU A 7 19.66 42.49 -60.79
CA GLU A 7 20.15 42.60 -59.41
C GLU A 7 19.36 43.62 -58.59
N ILE A 8 19.00 44.76 -59.20
CA ILE A 8 18.17 45.78 -58.55
C ILE A 8 16.77 45.23 -58.25
N ALA A 9 16.18 44.46 -59.18
CA ALA A 9 14.88 43.83 -58.96
C ALA A 9 14.93 42.76 -57.85
N ALA A 10 16.01 41.96 -57.79
CA ALA A 10 16.21 40.98 -56.73
C ALA A 10 16.37 41.66 -55.36
N ALA A 11 17.13 42.75 -55.29
CA ALA A 11 17.33 43.52 -54.05
C ALA A 11 16.03 44.18 -53.56
N GLN A 12 15.21 44.72 -54.48
CA GLN A 12 13.89 45.28 -54.15
C GLN A 12 12.93 44.22 -53.62
N ASN A 13 12.89 43.04 -54.24
CA ASN A 13 12.08 41.92 -53.76
C ASN A 13 12.55 41.44 -52.38
N TYR A 14 13.85 41.31 -52.17
CA TYR A 14 14.40 40.93 -50.87
C TYR A 14 14.03 41.94 -49.78
N PHE A 15 14.15 43.24 -50.07
CA PHE A 15 13.74 44.28 -49.14
C PHE A 15 12.25 44.25 -48.84
N ALA A 16 11.40 44.12 -49.85
CA ALA A 16 9.94 44.05 -49.68
C ALA A 16 9.51 42.83 -48.84
N VAL A 17 10.17 41.70 -49.03
CA VAL A 17 9.96 40.51 -48.20
C VAL A 17 10.42 40.76 -46.77
N LYS A 18 11.62 41.33 -46.57
CA LYS A 18 12.16 41.58 -45.22
C LYS A 18 11.39 42.63 -44.43
N THR A 19 10.88 43.67 -45.09
CA THR A 19 10.02 44.67 -44.42
C THR A 19 8.69 44.04 -44.01
N ARG A 20 8.08 43.23 -44.88
CA ARG A 20 6.84 42.52 -44.56
C ARG A 20 7.03 41.49 -43.44
N GLU A 21 8.15 40.78 -43.43
CA GLU A 21 8.54 39.89 -42.31
C GLU A 21 8.71 40.67 -41.00
N ALA A 22 9.35 41.85 -41.04
CA ALA A 22 9.56 42.68 -39.85
C ALA A 22 8.24 43.24 -39.30
N GLU A 23 7.26 43.55 -40.16
CA GLU A 23 5.92 43.99 -39.76
C GLU A 23 5.08 42.85 -39.16
N LEU A 24 5.24 41.62 -39.64
CA LEU A 24 4.51 40.44 -39.15
C LEU A 24 5.13 39.81 -37.90
N ALA A 25 6.43 40.00 -37.68
CA ALA A 25 7.16 39.49 -36.52
C ALA A 25 6.52 39.84 -35.16
N PRO A 26 6.16 41.11 -34.84
CA PRO A 26 5.56 41.44 -33.55
C PRO A 26 4.21 40.75 -33.33
N GLN A 27 3.36 40.66 -34.36
CA GLN A 27 2.07 39.98 -34.27
C GLN A 27 2.23 38.47 -34.04
N SER A 28 3.25 37.86 -34.66
CA SER A 28 3.57 36.44 -34.43
C SER A 28 4.08 36.17 -33.01
N GLN A 29 4.85 37.09 -32.43
CA GLN A 29 5.36 36.96 -31.06
C GLN A 29 4.24 37.08 -30.04
N GLU A 30 3.29 38.00 -30.26
CA GLU A 30 2.13 38.18 -29.38
C GLU A 30 1.18 36.97 -29.39
N LEU A 31 0.97 36.37 -30.56
CA LEU A 31 0.22 35.10 -30.67
C LEU A 31 0.92 33.95 -29.94
N LEU A 32 2.26 33.87 -30.03
CA LEU A 32 3.04 32.85 -29.33
C LEU A 32 2.98 33.05 -27.81
N SER A 33 3.04 34.29 -27.32
CA SER A 33 2.92 34.56 -25.88
C SER A 33 1.52 34.24 -25.36
N GLN A 34 0.46 34.57 -26.11
CA GLN A 34 -0.91 34.20 -25.77
C GLN A 34 -1.10 32.67 -25.71
N LEU A 35 -0.53 31.94 -26.68
CA LEU A 35 -0.59 30.47 -26.68
C LEU A 35 0.12 29.86 -25.48
N LEU A 36 1.31 30.37 -25.12
CA LEU A 36 2.05 29.91 -23.95
C LEU A 36 1.27 30.16 -22.66
N GLU A 37 0.70 31.36 -22.50
CA GLU A 37 -0.12 31.69 -21.34
C GLU A 37 -1.35 30.78 -21.23
N THR A 38 -2.00 30.50 -22.37
CA THR A 38 -3.17 29.60 -22.41
C THR A 38 -2.79 28.17 -21.99
N ILE A 39 -1.63 27.67 -22.45
CA ILE A 39 -1.12 26.34 -22.08
C ILE A 39 -0.81 26.28 -20.58
N GLU A 40 -0.18 27.32 -20.02
CA GLU A 40 0.10 27.38 -18.58
C GLU A 40 -1.19 27.39 -17.75
N GLN A 41 -2.21 28.14 -18.16
CA GLN A 41 -3.50 28.15 -17.51
C GLN A 41 -4.19 26.78 -17.58
N GLN A 42 -4.14 26.12 -18.74
CA GLN A 42 -4.69 24.77 -18.90
C GLN A 42 -3.97 23.75 -18.01
N ASN A 43 -2.63 23.82 -17.91
CA ASN A 43 -1.86 22.94 -17.04
C ASN A 43 -2.27 23.08 -15.57
N LYS A 44 -2.45 24.32 -15.07
CA LYS A 44 -2.94 24.56 -13.70
C LYS A 44 -4.32 23.96 -13.47
N VAL A 45 -5.22 24.07 -14.44
CA VAL A 45 -6.56 23.46 -14.36
C VAL A 45 -6.47 21.93 -14.34
N ILE A 46 -5.62 21.33 -15.17
CA ILE A 46 -5.39 19.88 -15.20
C ILE A 46 -4.84 19.39 -13.86
N GLU A 47 -3.87 20.08 -13.29
CA GLU A 47 -3.31 19.75 -11.97
C GLU A 47 -4.37 19.80 -10.87
N ALA A 48 -5.18 20.87 -10.84
CA ALA A 48 -6.27 21.03 -9.87
C ALA A 48 -7.33 19.92 -10.04
N GLN A 49 -7.69 19.57 -11.27
CA GLN A 49 -8.59 18.45 -11.56
C GLN A 49 -7.98 17.12 -11.13
N GLY A 50 -6.69 16.89 -11.38
CA GLY A 50 -5.97 15.69 -10.94
C GLY A 50 -6.00 15.52 -9.43
N GLN A 51 -5.79 16.61 -8.69
CA GLN A 51 -5.91 16.60 -7.22
C GLN A 51 -7.34 16.32 -6.75
N ALA A 52 -8.34 16.94 -7.37
CA ALA A 52 -9.75 16.69 -7.06
C ALA A 52 -10.15 15.23 -7.33
N ILE A 53 -9.68 14.64 -8.44
CA ILE A 53 -9.91 13.23 -8.77
C ILE A 53 -9.25 12.33 -7.71
N ALA A 54 -8.02 12.62 -7.29
CA ALA A 54 -7.33 11.83 -6.26
C ALA A 54 -8.07 11.89 -4.91
N GLN A 55 -8.57 13.07 -4.53
CA GLN A 55 -9.38 13.24 -3.32
C GLN A 55 -10.72 12.50 -3.40
N LEU A 56 -11.41 12.58 -4.54
CA LEU A 56 -12.65 11.83 -4.79
C LEU A 56 -12.39 10.32 -4.77
N GLN A 57 -11.31 9.84 -5.37
CA GLN A 57 -10.92 8.43 -5.31
C GLN A 57 -10.63 7.96 -3.88
N ALA A 58 -9.99 8.79 -3.05
CA ALA A 58 -9.75 8.49 -1.65
C ALA A 58 -11.08 8.43 -0.86
N GLN A 59 -11.99 9.38 -1.08
CA GLN A 59 -13.32 9.38 -0.45
C GLN A 59 -14.19 8.20 -0.89
N VAL A 60 -14.16 7.83 -2.17
CA VAL A 60 -14.86 6.64 -2.68
C VAL A 60 -14.31 5.36 -2.05
N GLN A 61 -13.00 5.29 -1.80
CA GLN A 61 -12.38 4.14 -1.12
C GLN A 61 -12.70 4.06 0.37
N THR A 62 -13.04 5.17 1.03
CA THR A 62 -13.45 5.19 2.45
C THR A 62 -14.95 4.96 2.62
N LEU A 63 -15.77 5.41 1.67
CA LEU A 63 -17.24 5.30 1.72
C LEU A 63 -17.76 3.96 1.19
N LEU A 64 -17.07 3.34 0.23
CA LEU A 64 -17.40 1.99 -0.17
C LEU A 64 -16.84 1.03 0.88
N PRO A 65 -17.67 0.20 1.56
CA PRO A 65 -17.14 -1.03 2.14
C PRO A 65 -16.38 -1.73 1.02
N PRO A 66 -15.27 -2.45 1.28
CA PRO A 66 -14.54 -3.17 0.25
C PRO A 66 -15.57 -3.99 -0.51
N SER A 67 -15.92 -3.55 -1.73
CA SER A 67 -17.16 -3.92 -2.42
C SER A 67 -17.41 -5.40 -2.24
N SER A 68 -18.45 -5.85 -1.54
CA SER A 68 -18.64 -7.29 -1.22
C SER A 68 -18.38 -8.21 -2.41
N ASP A 69 -18.55 -7.68 -3.62
CA ASP A 69 -18.52 -8.38 -4.88
C ASP A 69 -17.18 -8.29 -5.65
N PHE A 70 -16.13 -7.66 -5.10
CA PHE A 70 -14.81 -7.73 -5.74
C PHE A 70 -14.23 -9.13 -5.58
N ILE A 71 -14.31 -9.88 -6.67
CA ILE A 71 -13.65 -11.15 -6.88
C ILE A 71 -12.27 -10.86 -7.46
N PRO A 72 -11.16 -11.28 -6.82
CA PRO A 72 -9.85 -11.09 -7.40
C PRO A 72 -9.75 -11.80 -8.77
N PRO A 73 -9.13 -11.19 -9.80
CA PRO A 73 -9.00 -11.81 -11.11
C PRO A 73 -8.24 -13.14 -11.04
N GLY A 74 -8.73 -14.12 -11.79
CA GLY A 74 -8.24 -15.50 -11.78
C GLY A 74 -8.99 -16.44 -10.83
N TRP A 75 -9.96 -15.94 -10.05
CA TRP A 75 -10.90 -16.80 -9.31
C TRP A 75 -12.14 -17.10 -10.15
N ASP A 76 -12.61 -18.34 -10.06
CA ASP A 76 -13.94 -18.71 -10.52
C ASP A 76 -15.00 -18.06 -9.60
N ALA A 77 -16.03 -17.47 -10.20
CA ALA A 77 -17.09 -16.78 -9.50
C ALA A 77 -17.93 -17.73 -8.64
N GLU A 78 -18.13 -18.98 -9.07
CA GLU A 78 -18.90 -19.98 -8.31
C GLU A 78 -18.13 -20.43 -7.07
N VAL A 79 -16.84 -20.77 -7.24
CA VAL A 79 -15.94 -21.09 -6.14
C VAL A 79 -15.82 -19.91 -5.18
N TRP A 80 -15.65 -18.70 -5.68
CA TRP A 80 -15.54 -17.51 -4.84
C TRP A 80 -16.77 -17.28 -3.95
N ARG A 81 -17.97 -17.42 -4.53
CA ARG A 81 -19.24 -17.27 -3.79
C ARG A 81 -19.46 -18.38 -2.77
N SER A 82 -18.91 -19.57 -2.98
CA SER A 82 -18.97 -20.68 -2.03
C SER A 82 -18.08 -20.49 -0.80
N LEU A 83 -17.09 -19.60 -0.85
CA LEU A 83 -16.15 -19.38 0.25
C LEU A 83 -16.82 -18.65 1.44
N PRO A 84 -16.41 -18.96 2.67
CA PRO A 84 -16.80 -18.19 3.84
C PRO A 84 -16.42 -16.70 3.70
N PRO A 85 -17.21 -15.77 4.28
CA PRO A 85 -16.91 -14.34 4.22
C PRO A 85 -15.53 -13.96 4.80
N GLN A 86 -15.02 -14.71 5.79
CA GLN A 86 -13.70 -14.50 6.37
C GLN A 86 -12.58 -14.77 5.34
N ASP A 87 -12.70 -15.87 4.60
CA ASP A 87 -11.74 -16.27 3.59
C ASP A 87 -11.77 -15.31 2.40
N GLN A 88 -12.96 -14.89 1.96
CA GLN A 88 -13.11 -13.87 0.92
C GLN A 88 -12.40 -12.56 1.30
N ARG A 89 -12.55 -12.10 2.55
CA ARG A 89 -11.82 -10.92 3.05
C ARG A 89 -10.31 -11.16 3.08
N HIS A 90 -9.87 -12.33 3.53
CA HIS A 90 -8.46 -12.69 3.61
C HIS A 90 -7.80 -12.73 2.23
N PHE A 91 -8.40 -13.41 1.25
CA PHE A 91 -7.88 -13.47 -0.11
C PHE A 91 -7.89 -12.12 -0.81
N ARG A 92 -8.87 -11.26 -0.54
CA ARG A 92 -8.86 -9.88 -1.04
C ARG A 92 -7.73 -9.06 -0.43
N PHE A 93 -7.46 -9.23 0.85
CA PHE A 93 -6.30 -8.62 1.51
C PHE A 93 -4.99 -9.08 0.86
N LEU A 94 -4.82 -10.39 0.66
CA LEU A 94 -3.63 -10.95 0.01
C LEU A 94 -3.46 -10.42 -1.42
N TYR A 95 -4.56 -10.36 -2.18
CA TYR A 95 -4.53 -9.82 -3.54
C TYR A 95 -4.11 -8.35 -3.56
N ARG A 96 -4.66 -7.51 -2.67
CA ARG A 96 -4.38 -6.07 -2.67
C ARG A 96 -3.00 -5.73 -2.10
N ARG A 97 -2.57 -6.39 -1.01
CA ARG A 97 -1.38 -6.00 -0.24
C ARG A 97 -0.18 -6.93 -0.39
N ARG A 98 -0.39 -8.20 -0.76
CA ARG A 98 0.68 -9.21 -0.84
C ARG A 98 0.97 -9.66 -2.28
N ARG A 99 0.43 -8.95 -3.27
CA ARG A 99 0.53 -9.29 -4.71
C ARG A 99 0.14 -10.75 -4.99
N PHE A 100 -0.75 -11.33 -4.20
CA PHE A 100 -1.28 -12.66 -4.46
C PHE A 100 -2.12 -12.61 -5.74
N ARG A 101 -1.73 -13.40 -6.75
CA ARG A 101 -2.37 -13.47 -8.07
C ARG A 101 -2.64 -14.94 -8.39
N PRO A 102 -3.87 -15.43 -8.18
CA PRO A 102 -4.23 -16.82 -8.47
C PRO A 102 -3.95 -17.19 -9.92
N SER A 103 -4.18 -16.28 -10.87
CA SER A 103 -3.91 -16.47 -12.30
C SER A 103 -2.42 -16.64 -12.66
N GLN A 104 -1.50 -16.38 -11.73
CA GLN A 104 -0.06 -16.58 -11.94
C GLN A 104 0.45 -17.91 -11.36
N GLN A 105 -0.44 -18.70 -10.71
CA GLN A 105 -0.11 -20.07 -10.29
C GLN A 105 0.11 -20.94 -11.52
N GLY A 106 1.38 -21.12 -11.92
CA GLY A 106 1.80 -21.92 -13.07
C GLY A 106 2.72 -21.21 -14.07
N GLN A 107 2.89 -19.89 -13.99
CA GLN A 107 3.83 -19.14 -14.87
C GLN A 107 5.10 -18.67 -14.15
N ALA A 108 5.04 -18.47 -12.84
CA ALA A 108 6.24 -18.37 -12.02
C ALA A 108 6.65 -19.79 -11.61
N GLU A 109 7.91 -20.15 -11.90
CA GLU A 109 8.58 -21.30 -11.31
C GLU A 109 8.13 -21.50 -9.87
N PRO A 110 7.79 -22.74 -9.48
CA PRO A 110 7.91 -23.29 -8.16
C PRO A 110 8.64 -22.41 -7.16
N VAL A 111 8.04 -21.45 -6.45
CA VAL A 111 8.75 -20.94 -5.28
C VAL A 111 8.74 -22.11 -4.32
N ALA A 112 9.80 -22.92 -4.39
CA ALA A 112 9.99 -24.09 -3.58
C ALA A 112 9.87 -23.58 -2.16
N LEU A 113 8.76 -23.93 -1.51
CA LEU A 113 8.68 -23.78 -0.07
C LEU A 113 9.91 -24.50 0.47
N PRO A 114 10.67 -23.87 1.39
CA PRO A 114 11.79 -24.57 2.00
C PRO A 114 11.25 -25.90 2.49
N ALA A 115 11.92 -26.99 2.10
CA ALA A 115 11.55 -28.34 2.49
C ALA A 115 11.83 -28.49 4.00
N ILE A 116 10.94 -27.92 4.80
CA ILE A 116 10.99 -27.99 6.25
C ILE A 116 10.44 -29.35 6.59
N SER A 117 11.27 -30.19 7.20
CA SER A 117 10.81 -31.50 7.68
C SER A 117 9.74 -31.31 8.76
N THR A 118 8.86 -32.30 8.92
CA THR A 118 7.85 -32.29 9.98
C THR A 118 8.46 -32.10 11.38
N GLU A 119 9.72 -32.52 11.57
CA GLU A 119 10.47 -32.32 12.81
C GLU A 119 10.91 -30.86 12.99
N GLN A 120 11.42 -30.23 11.94
CA GLN A 120 11.78 -28.80 11.98
C GLN A 120 10.54 -27.91 12.21
N MET A 121 9.40 -28.25 11.61
CA MET A 121 8.15 -27.52 11.84
C MET A 121 7.68 -27.62 13.31
N LYS A 122 7.74 -28.83 13.90
CA LYS A 122 7.42 -29.04 15.33
C LYS A 122 8.40 -28.28 16.23
N GLN A 123 9.67 -28.23 15.87
CA GLN A 123 10.68 -27.51 16.63
C GLN A 123 10.43 -26.00 16.62
N ASN A 124 10.07 -25.43 15.45
CA ASN A 124 9.75 -24.01 15.32
C ASN A 124 8.51 -23.63 16.13
N GLN A 125 7.44 -24.43 16.06
CA GLN A 125 6.24 -24.22 16.87
C GLN A 125 6.56 -24.28 18.38
N ARG A 126 7.39 -25.24 18.80
CA ARG A 126 7.84 -25.33 20.21
C ARG A 126 8.65 -24.13 20.62
N SER A 127 9.54 -23.61 19.77
CA SER A 127 10.32 -22.40 20.08
C SER A 127 9.46 -21.14 20.13
N GLU A 128 8.47 -20.99 19.26
CA GLU A 128 7.53 -19.87 19.29
C GLU A 128 6.67 -19.92 20.56
N VAL A 129 6.14 -21.09 20.92
CA VAL A 129 5.41 -21.26 22.18
C VAL A 129 6.31 -21.00 23.38
N ALA A 130 7.57 -21.47 23.36
CA ALA A 130 8.51 -21.19 24.44
C ALA A 130 8.86 -19.70 24.57
N GLN A 131 8.92 -18.96 23.46
CA GLN A 131 9.08 -17.50 23.48
C GLN A 131 7.84 -16.81 24.06
N LEU A 132 6.64 -17.23 23.64
CA LEU A 132 5.38 -16.66 24.11
C LEU A 132 5.06 -16.99 25.58
N VAL A 133 5.50 -18.16 26.05
CA VAL A 133 5.32 -18.62 27.44
C VAL A 133 6.48 -18.14 28.35
N GLY A 134 7.58 -17.65 27.76
CA GLY A 134 8.86 -17.44 28.45
C GLY A 134 8.98 -16.17 29.30
N GLU A 135 8.11 -15.18 29.13
CA GLU A 135 8.28 -13.88 29.79
C GLU A 135 7.31 -13.69 30.97
N VAL A 136 7.39 -14.56 31.98
CA VAL A 136 6.88 -14.21 33.32
C VAL A 136 8.00 -13.47 34.03
N SER A 137 7.78 -12.18 34.30
CA SER A 137 8.78 -11.33 34.94
C SER A 137 9.20 -11.91 36.30
N PRO A 138 10.44 -11.68 36.77
CA PRO A 138 10.87 -12.15 38.09
C PRO A 138 9.94 -11.63 39.21
N GLU A 139 9.35 -10.45 39.04
CA GLU A 139 8.36 -9.88 39.96
C GLU A 139 7.05 -10.67 40.00
N GLU A 140 6.52 -11.09 38.84
CA GLU A 140 5.31 -11.91 38.78
C GLU A 140 5.52 -13.29 39.41
N LYS A 141 6.72 -13.88 39.25
CA LYS A 141 7.07 -15.13 39.93
C LYS A 141 7.09 -14.97 41.45
N GLN A 142 7.65 -13.87 41.95
CA GLN A 142 7.66 -13.57 43.39
C GLN A 142 6.24 -13.33 43.92
N ARG A 143 5.40 -12.57 43.19
CA ARG A 143 3.99 -12.35 43.55
C ARG A 143 3.20 -13.66 43.58
N LEU A 144 3.41 -14.54 42.61
CA LEU A 144 2.74 -15.83 42.55
C LEU A 144 3.19 -16.77 43.68
N GLN A 145 4.49 -16.77 44.04
CA GLN A 145 4.98 -17.52 45.20
C GLN A 145 4.40 -16.97 46.51
N ALA A 146 4.37 -15.64 46.69
CA ALA A 146 3.77 -15.01 47.86
C ALA A 146 2.27 -15.32 47.98
N ALA A 147 1.53 -15.22 46.88
CA ALA A 147 0.10 -15.56 46.82
C ALA A 147 -0.13 -17.04 47.13
N LYS A 148 0.72 -17.94 46.63
CA LYS A 148 0.66 -19.37 46.94
C LYS A 148 0.84 -19.64 48.44
N LEU A 149 1.82 -18.99 49.07
CA LEU A 149 2.06 -19.14 50.51
C LEU A 149 0.92 -18.57 51.34
N GLN A 150 0.33 -17.44 50.94
CA GLN A 150 -0.84 -16.88 51.60
C GLN A 150 -2.06 -17.81 51.50
N ALA A 151 -2.37 -18.30 50.30
CA ALA A 151 -3.46 -19.26 50.09
C ALA A 151 -3.25 -20.56 50.89
N LEU A 152 -1.99 -21.01 51.01
CA LEU A 152 -1.66 -22.19 51.82
C LEU A 152 -1.91 -21.92 53.31
N ARG A 153 -1.50 -20.75 53.83
CA ARG A 153 -1.80 -20.35 55.22
C ARG A 153 -3.29 -20.24 55.49
N GLU A 154 -4.04 -19.65 54.56
CA GLU A 154 -5.50 -19.57 54.65
C GLU A 154 -6.14 -20.96 54.67
N PHE A 155 -5.70 -21.85 53.78
CA PHE A 155 -6.15 -23.23 53.74
C PHE A 155 -5.90 -23.98 55.06
N TRP A 156 -4.68 -23.87 55.62
CA TRP A 156 -4.34 -24.49 56.90
C TRP A 156 -5.06 -23.84 58.09
N SER A 157 -5.32 -22.54 58.06
CA SER A 157 -6.12 -21.87 59.10
C SER A 157 -7.57 -22.34 59.16
N GLN A 158 -8.07 -22.97 58.10
CA GLN A 158 -9.40 -23.56 58.02
C GLN A 158 -9.40 -25.06 58.36
N ALA A 159 -8.23 -25.68 58.56
CA ALA A 159 -8.11 -27.08 58.94
C ALA A 159 -8.45 -27.29 60.44
N PRO A 160 -8.85 -28.50 60.87
CA PRO A 160 -9.08 -28.82 62.28
C PRO A 160 -7.82 -28.58 63.14
N GLU A 161 -7.97 -28.21 64.41
CA GLU A 161 -6.84 -27.81 65.29
C GLU A 161 -5.73 -28.88 65.38
N GLU A 162 -6.07 -30.17 65.26
CA GLU A 162 -5.10 -31.29 65.25
C GLU A 162 -4.16 -31.29 64.03
N ASP A 163 -4.60 -30.73 62.91
CA ASP A 163 -3.83 -30.64 61.66
C ASP A 163 -3.08 -29.31 61.53
N GLN A 164 -3.48 -28.28 62.30
CA GLN A 164 -2.83 -26.97 62.30
C GLN A 164 -1.44 -27.03 62.97
N GLU A 165 -1.26 -27.89 63.97
CA GLU A 165 0.01 -28.08 64.69
C GLU A 165 1.09 -28.76 63.83
N ASN A 166 0.70 -29.42 62.73
CA ASN A 166 1.59 -30.07 61.76
C ASN A 166 1.94 -29.21 60.54
N MET A 167 1.73 -27.89 60.59
CA MET A 167 2.09 -27.01 59.47
C MET A 167 3.62 -27.02 59.21
N PRO A 168 4.09 -27.21 57.96
CA PRO A 168 5.51 -27.40 57.66
C PRO A 168 6.30 -26.10 57.46
N PHE A 169 5.87 -24.98 58.08
CA PHE A 169 6.46 -23.64 57.89
C PHE A 169 6.54 -22.81 59.16
#